data_AF-A0A968JFX9-F1
#
_entry.id   AF-A0A968JFX9-F1
#
_cell.length_a   1.000
_cell.length_b   1.000
_cell.length_c   1.000
_cell.angle_alpha   90.00
_cell.angle_beta   90.00
_cell.angle_gamma   90.00
#
_symmetry.space_group_name_H-M   'P 1'
#
loop_
_entity.id
_entity.type
_entity.pdbx_description
1 polymer ?
#
loop_
_entity_poly.entity_id
_entity_poly.type
_entity_poly.pdbx_seq_one_letter_code
_entity_poly.pdbx_strand_id
1 'polypeptide(L)'
;MEINNPDGNPNDRFFVTNGLLPIEMMTGQLQVGENEFETRARANIAAIGDPGNFPTYADLSVLYNRQPDTSIEQGEPVTRFLNTNGNVTNDYEQFASDPNTFLGAADPQTGYRVAQAFLNFQGQQGFVFENNQYVFGPVFDPLFVFGLPVTDAYWVNVEVAGEAVPVLFQIFERRVLTYNPANDASFRVEMGNVGQHYYQWRYGDQQPTPTATVQADTTATATVEPTAGTAEPTATTTTAPYPNP
;
A
#
# COMPACT_ATOMS: atom_id res chain seq x y z
N MET A 1 9.24 2.04 9.97
CA MET A 1 8.76 1.34 11.17
C MET A 1 9.13 2.21 12.36
N GLU A 2 8.18 2.46 13.25
CA GLU A 2 8.31 3.42 14.35
C GLU A 2 7.81 2.81 15.67
N ILE A 3 8.37 3.30 16.78
CA ILE A 3 7.92 3.00 18.15
C ILE A 3 7.35 4.31 18.69
N ASN A 4 6.04 4.39 18.82
CA ASN A 4 5.36 5.62 19.25
C ASN A 4 5.21 5.69 20.77
N ASN A 5 5.28 4.56 21.47
CA ASN A 5 5.29 4.46 22.92
C ASN A 5 6.46 3.55 23.38
N PRO A 6 7.65 4.12 23.68
CA PRO A 6 8.83 3.37 24.11
C PRO A 6 8.63 2.60 25.43
N ASP A 7 7.69 3.04 26.26
CA ASP A 7 7.34 2.41 27.54
C ASP A 7 6.26 1.32 27.38
N GLY A 8 5.76 1.11 26.15
CA GLY A 8 4.81 0.06 25.81
C GLY A 8 5.41 -1.35 25.94
N ASN A 9 4.55 -2.38 25.92
CA ASN A 9 5.02 -3.77 25.99
C ASN A 9 5.78 -4.13 24.70
N PRO A 10 7.08 -4.46 24.76
CA PRO A 10 7.87 -4.78 23.56
C PRO A 10 7.41 -6.03 22.81
N ASN A 11 6.57 -6.86 23.44
CA ASN A 11 5.99 -8.06 22.86
C ASN A 11 4.63 -7.82 22.19
N ASP A 12 4.09 -6.60 22.24
CA ASP A 12 2.87 -6.27 21.52
C ASP A 12 3.14 -6.20 20.01
N ARG A 13 2.23 -6.76 19.20
CA ARG A 13 2.32 -6.72 17.74
C ARG A 13 2.34 -5.30 17.19
N PHE A 14 1.83 -4.33 17.95
CA PHE A 14 1.80 -2.92 17.58
C PHE A 14 2.86 -2.08 18.30
N PHE A 15 3.82 -2.71 19.01
CA PHE A 15 4.94 -2.00 19.62
C PHE A 15 5.80 -1.30 18.55
N VAL A 16 5.96 -1.95 17.40
CA VAL A 16 6.53 -1.36 16.20
C VAL A 16 5.45 -1.30 15.12
N THR A 17 5.09 -0.11 14.67
CA THR A 17 4.11 0.07 13.60
C THR A 17 4.80 0.52 12.32
N ASN A 18 4.17 0.27 11.18
CA ASN A 18 4.36 1.19 10.05
C ASN A 18 3.63 2.47 10.45
N GLY A 19 4.37 3.59 10.49
CA GLY A 19 3.78 4.85 10.92
C GLY A 19 2.64 5.34 10.06
N LEU A 20 1.94 6.36 10.53
CA LEU A 20 0.80 6.98 9.85
C LEU A 20 1.24 7.88 8.68
N LEU A 21 2.25 7.44 7.92
CA LEU A 21 3.03 8.27 7.00
C LEU A 21 2.18 9.03 5.97
N PRO A 22 1.17 8.42 5.30
CA PRO A 22 0.28 9.16 4.41
C PRO A 22 -0.48 10.28 5.14
N ILE A 23 -0.99 10.00 6.35
CA ILE A 23 -1.75 10.95 7.16
C ILE A 23 -0.86 12.11 7.59
N GLU A 24 0.34 11.84 8.09
CA GLU A 24 1.27 12.90 8.50
C GLU A 24 1.67 13.80 7.32
N MET A 25 1.94 13.22 6.15
CA MET A 25 2.25 13.98 4.95
C MET A 25 1.07 14.82 4.44
N MET A 26 -0.16 14.30 4.52
CA MET A 26 -1.38 15.04 4.16
C MET A 26 -1.70 16.15 5.14
N THR A 27 -1.50 15.92 6.44
CA THR A 27 -1.91 16.85 7.50
C THR A 27 -0.83 17.85 7.88
N GLY A 28 0.43 17.51 7.63
CA GLY A 28 1.59 18.23 8.16
C GLY A 28 1.81 17.99 9.66
N GLN A 29 1.17 16.99 10.27
CA GLN A 29 1.30 16.67 11.69
C GLN A 29 2.28 15.50 11.85
N LEU A 30 3.54 15.83 12.11
CA LEU A 30 4.61 14.84 12.32
C LEU A 30 4.50 14.27 13.73
N GLN A 31 4.26 12.97 13.88
CA GLN A 31 4.25 12.35 15.20
C GLN A 31 5.70 12.20 15.72
N VAL A 32 5.94 12.71 16.93
CA VAL A 32 7.24 12.65 17.63
C VAL A 32 7.17 11.89 18.96
N GLY A 33 5.97 11.53 19.40
CA GLY A 33 5.68 10.69 20.55
C GLY A 33 4.22 10.25 20.54
N GLU A 34 3.79 9.47 21.55
CA GLU A 34 2.45 8.83 21.58
C GLU A 34 1.30 9.82 21.32
N ASN A 35 1.37 11.03 21.89
CA ASN A 35 0.41 12.11 21.68
C ASN A 35 1.08 13.45 21.40
N GLU A 36 2.33 13.42 20.90
CA GLU A 36 3.12 14.61 20.64
C GLU A 36 3.32 14.80 19.14
N PHE A 37 3.03 16.00 18.65
CA PHE A 37 3.07 16.34 17.24
C PHE A 37 3.86 17.61 16.98
N GLU A 38 4.68 17.59 15.93
CA GLU A 38 5.32 18.76 15.35
C GLU A 38 4.54 19.20 14.10
N THR A 39 4.12 20.46 14.05
CA THR A 39 3.47 21.00 12.84
C THR A 39 4.50 21.38 11.79
N ARG A 40 4.30 20.88 10.58
CA ARG A 40 5.08 21.19 9.36
C ARG A 40 4.17 21.58 8.22
N ALA A 41 4.79 22.09 7.14
CA ALA A 41 4.09 22.18 5.87
C ALA A 41 3.69 20.77 5.40
N ARG A 42 2.49 20.65 4.81
CA ARG A 42 2.04 19.42 4.14
C ARG A 42 3.02 19.04 3.02
N ALA A 43 3.14 17.76 2.71
CA ALA A 43 4.13 17.30 1.74
C ALA A 43 3.71 17.66 0.30
N ASN A 44 4.50 18.53 -0.35
CA ASN A 44 4.37 18.85 -1.77
C ASN A 44 5.13 17.80 -2.62
N ILE A 45 4.82 16.53 -2.40
CA ILE A 45 5.39 15.36 -3.09
C ILE A 45 4.23 14.61 -3.73
N ALA A 46 4.37 14.27 -5.02
CA ALA A 46 3.38 13.48 -5.75
C ALA A 46 3.11 12.17 -5.01
N ALA A 47 1.85 11.93 -4.64
CA ALA A 47 1.44 10.74 -3.92
C ALA A 47 1.15 9.58 -4.89
N ILE A 48 0.79 9.91 -6.13
CA ILE A 48 0.33 8.99 -7.17
C ILE A 48 0.86 9.50 -8.51
N GLY A 49 1.32 8.59 -9.38
CA GLY A 49 1.88 8.93 -10.69
C GLY A 49 3.32 9.45 -10.62
N ASP A 50 3.74 10.09 -11.71
CA ASP A 50 5.09 10.60 -11.89
C ASP A 50 5.42 11.74 -10.90
N PRO A 51 6.68 11.84 -10.42
CA PRO A 51 7.10 12.89 -9.49
C PRO A 51 6.85 14.32 -10.02
N GLY A 52 6.46 15.23 -9.13
CA GLY A 52 6.25 16.65 -9.44
C GLY A 52 4.86 16.99 -9.99
N ASN A 53 4.00 15.99 -10.15
CA ASN A 53 2.65 16.15 -10.67
C ASN A 53 1.56 16.01 -9.59
N PHE A 54 0.34 16.40 -9.96
CA PHE A 54 -0.86 16.20 -9.15
C PHE A 54 -1.27 14.70 -9.15
N PRO A 55 -1.82 14.18 -8.03
CA PRO A 55 -1.98 14.84 -6.74
C PRO A 55 -0.78 14.64 -5.82
N THR A 56 -0.40 15.70 -5.11
CA THR A 56 0.53 15.63 -3.98
C THR A 56 -0.20 15.23 -2.70
N TYR A 57 0.51 14.80 -1.65
CA TYR A 57 -0.14 14.59 -0.35
C TYR A 57 -0.81 15.87 0.18
N ALA A 58 -0.24 17.06 -0.10
CA ALA A 58 -0.88 18.33 0.23
C ALA A 58 -2.23 18.49 -0.49
N ASP A 59 -2.34 18.10 -1.75
CA ASP A 59 -3.61 18.12 -2.50
C ASP A 59 -4.62 17.12 -1.93
N LEU A 60 -4.17 15.92 -1.56
CA LEU A 60 -5.02 14.86 -0.98
C LEU A 60 -5.56 15.21 0.42
N SER A 61 -5.01 16.21 1.09
CA SER A 61 -5.47 16.66 2.41
C SER A 61 -6.95 17.06 2.46
N VAL A 62 -7.54 17.46 1.33
CA VAL A 62 -8.97 17.78 1.22
C VAL A 62 -9.87 16.55 1.37
N LEU A 63 -9.31 15.34 1.26
CA LEU A 63 -10.01 14.06 1.39
C LEU A 63 -9.98 13.50 2.81
N TYR A 64 -9.03 13.94 3.63
CA TYR A 64 -8.85 13.44 4.99
C TYR A 64 -9.94 13.94 5.95
N ASN A 65 -10.42 13.08 6.86
CA ASN A 65 -11.50 13.34 7.81
C ASN A 65 -12.85 13.77 7.20
N ARG A 66 -13.07 13.51 5.91
CA ARG A 66 -14.41 13.62 5.31
C ARG A 66 -15.29 12.48 5.83
N GLN A 67 -16.57 12.74 6.08
CA GLN A 67 -17.49 11.64 6.38
C GLN A 67 -17.53 10.65 5.22
N PRO A 68 -17.52 9.33 5.47
CA PRO A 68 -17.69 8.33 4.42
C PRO A 68 -18.90 8.64 3.56
N ASP A 69 -18.71 8.62 2.24
CA ASP A 69 -19.79 8.86 1.30
C ASP A 69 -20.74 7.66 1.25
N THR A 70 -21.97 7.87 1.69
CA THR A 70 -23.02 6.85 1.71
C THR A 70 -23.87 6.85 0.44
N SER A 71 -23.57 7.67 -0.57
CA SER A 71 -24.31 7.73 -1.84
C SER A 71 -23.97 6.58 -2.79
N ILE A 72 -22.84 5.90 -2.58
CA ILE A 72 -22.43 4.71 -3.32
C ILE A 72 -22.45 3.52 -2.35
N GLU A 73 -23.31 2.53 -2.65
CA GLU A 73 -23.54 1.38 -1.79
C GLU A 73 -22.56 0.22 -2.05
N GLN A 74 -22.69 -0.83 -1.25
CA GLN A 74 -21.95 -2.07 -1.48
C GLN A 74 -22.28 -2.65 -2.85
N GLY A 75 -21.27 -3.10 -3.58
CA GLY A 75 -21.43 -3.71 -4.90
C GLY A 75 -21.60 -2.70 -6.03
N GLU A 76 -21.68 -1.40 -5.74
CA GLU A 76 -21.69 -0.35 -6.74
C GLU A 76 -20.25 0.10 -7.08
N PRO A 77 -19.99 0.50 -8.33
CA PRO A 77 -18.67 0.95 -8.77
C PRO A 77 -18.29 2.31 -8.16
N VAL A 78 -17.00 2.51 -7.96
CA VAL A 78 -16.45 3.83 -7.64
C VAL A 78 -16.58 4.74 -8.86
N THR A 79 -17.41 5.77 -8.75
CA THR A 79 -17.57 6.84 -9.77
C THR A 79 -17.07 8.21 -9.30
N ARG A 80 -16.57 8.28 -8.06
CA ARG A 80 -15.97 9.49 -7.49
C ARG A 80 -14.69 9.84 -8.23
N PHE A 81 -14.51 11.12 -8.58
CA PHE A 81 -13.36 11.61 -9.31
C PHE A 81 -12.78 12.85 -8.64
N LEU A 82 -11.52 12.80 -8.24
CA LEU A 82 -10.77 13.93 -7.72
C LEU A 82 -10.23 14.77 -8.88
N ASN A 83 -10.66 16.03 -8.93
CA ASN A 83 -10.22 17.01 -9.92
C ASN A 83 -8.99 17.77 -9.42
N THR A 84 -8.19 18.31 -10.35
CA THR A 84 -6.97 19.10 -10.05
C THR A 84 -7.22 20.36 -9.21
N ASN A 85 -8.47 20.83 -9.13
CA ASN A 85 -8.88 21.94 -8.27
C ASN A 85 -9.27 21.50 -6.84
N GLY A 86 -9.11 20.22 -6.50
CA GLY A 86 -9.46 19.62 -5.21
C GLY A 86 -10.94 19.26 -5.04
N ASN A 87 -11.79 19.52 -6.05
CA ASN A 87 -13.20 19.13 -6.01
C ASN A 87 -13.39 17.66 -6.39
N VAL A 88 -14.40 17.04 -5.79
CA VAL A 88 -14.84 15.68 -6.12
C VAL A 88 -16.13 15.75 -6.94
N THR A 89 -16.19 15.03 -8.05
CA THR A 89 -17.43 14.75 -8.81
C THR A 89 -17.76 13.26 -8.72
N ASN A 90 -19.00 12.86 -9.00
CA ASN A 90 -19.49 11.48 -8.82
C ASN A 90 -20.00 10.84 -10.14
N ASP A 91 -19.46 11.29 -11.27
CA ASP A 91 -19.95 11.01 -12.63
C ASP A 91 -18.91 10.28 -13.51
N TYR A 92 -17.84 9.75 -12.93
CA TYR A 92 -16.82 9.02 -13.69
C TYR A 92 -17.22 7.56 -13.90
N GLU A 93 -17.80 7.27 -15.06
CA GLU A 93 -18.37 5.94 -15.37
C GLU A 93 -17.47 5.05 -16.25
N GLN A 94 -16.29 5.52 -16.67
CA GLN A 94 -15.45 4.83 -17.67
C GLN A 94 -15.13 3.37 -17.32
N PHE A 95 -14.96 3.06 -16.03
CA PHE A 95 -14.68 1.71 -15.53
C PHE A 95 -15.80 1.15 -14.64
N ALA A 96 -17.01 1.70 -14.74
CA ALA A 96 -18.14 1.29 -13.91
C ALA A 96 -18.57 -0.18 -14.10
N SER A 97 -18.16 -0.83 -15.20
CA SER A 97 -18.41 -2.25 -15.47
C SER A 97 -17.29 -3.18 -15.00
N ASP A 98 -16.14 -2.66 -14.55
CA ASP A 98 -15.04 -3.45 -14.01
C ASP A 98 -15.35 -3.82 -12.55
N PRO A 99 -15.51 -5.13 -12.22
CA PRO A 99 -15.80 -5.57 -10.86
C PRO A 99 -14.75 -5.18 -9.83
N ASN A 100 -13.51 -4.91 -10.25
CA ASN A 100 -12.45 -4.45 -9.34
C ASN A 100 -12.71 -3.04 -8.80
N THR A 101 -13.62 -2.29 -9.43
CA THR A 101 -13.99 -0.94 -9.00
C THR A 101 -15.16 -0.94 -8.03
N PHE A 102 -15.79 -2.09 -7.78
CA PHE A 102 -16.96 -2.18 -6.90
C PHE A 102 -16.56 -1.99 -5.45
N LEU A 103 -17.45 -1.39 -4.66
CA LEU A 103 -17.22 -1.20 -3.23
C LEU A 103 -17.60 -2.45 -2.41
N GLY A 104 -16.73 -2.81 -1.47
CA GLY A 104 -17.02 -3.82 -0.47
C GLY A 104 -18.01 -3.34 0.61
N ALA A 105 -18.18 -4.19 1.63
CA ALA A 105 -18.85 -3.79 2.86
C ALA A 105 -18.11 -2.60 3.51
N ALA A 106 -18.85 -1.76 4.23
CA ALA A 106 -18.24 -0.67 5.00
C ALA A 106 -17.40 -1.25 6.14
N ASP A 107 -16.23 -0.65 6.36
CA ASP A 107 -15.40 -0.96 7.51
C ASP A 107 -16.17 -0.60 8.80
N PRO A 108 -16.30 -1.51 9.78
CA PRO A 108 -17.10 -1.27 10.96
C PRO A 108 -16.51 -0.23 11.91
N GLN A 109 -15.21 0.11 11.79
CA GLN A 109 -14.53 1.08 12.64
C GLN A 109 -14.55 2.48 12.03
N THR A 110 -14.32 2.60 10.71
CA THR A 110 -14.18 3.89 10.04
C THR A 110 -15.39 4.27 9.17
N GLY A 111 -16.23 3.29 8.79
CA GLY A 111 -17.38 3.48 7.92
C GLY A 111 -17.05 3.61 6.43
N TYR A 112 -15.77 3.75 6.07
CA TYR A 112 -15.36 3.80 4.66
C TYR A 112 -15.51 2.44 4.00
N ARG A 113 -15.89 2.45 2.72
CA ARG A 113 -15.88 1.25 1.89
C ARG A 113 -14.57 1.18 1.11
N VAL A 114 -14.09 -0.04 0.90
CA VAL A 114 -12.85 -0.30 0.16
C VAL A 114 -13.19 -0.83 -1.24
N ALA A 115 -12.49 -0.34 -2.27
CA ALA A 115 -12.65 -0.86 -3.63
C ALA A 115 -12.16 -2.31 -3.72
N GLN A 116 -12.85 -3.13 -4.52
CA GLN A 116 -12.60 -4.57 -4.61
C GLN A 116 -11.19 -4.89 -5.09
N ALA A 117 -10.59 -4.06 -5.95
CA ALA A 117 -9.18 -4.15 -6.35
C ALA A 117 -8.26 -4.22 -5.14
N PHE A 118 -8.49 -3.33 -4.15
CA PHE A 118 -7.67 -3.23 -2.95
C PHE A 118 -7.98 -4.36 -1.97
N LEU A 119 -9.26 -4.75 -1.80
CA LEU A 119 -9.61 -5.92 -0.98
C LEU A 119 -8.94 -7.20 -1.49
N ASN A 120 -8.96 -7.42 -2.81
CA ASN A 120 -8.33 -8.56 -3.44
C ASN A 120 -6.81 -8.56 -3.24
N PHE A 121 -6.18 -7.38 -3.41
CA PHE A 121 -4.74 -7.22 -3.20
C PHE A 121 -4.32 -7.45 -1.74
N GLN A 122 -5.06 -6.88 -0.79
CA GLN A 122 -4.82 -7.06 0.64
C GLN A 122 -5.00 -8.51 1.07
N GLY A 123 -5.96 -9.23 0.48
CA GLY A 123 -6.25 -10.64 0.74
C GLY A 123 -5.42 -11.64 -0.08
N GLN A 124 -4.37 -11.19 -0.78
CA GLN A 124 -3.60 -12.06 -1.66
C GLN A 124 -2.91 -13.19 -0.88
N GLN A 125 -2.91 -14.39 -1.46
CA GLN A 125 -2.21 -15.57 -0.95
C GLN A 125 -1.05 -15.97 -1.86
N GLY A 126 -0.02 -16.56 -1.28
CA GLY A 126 1.20 -16.96 -1.96
C GLY A 126 2.14 -17.74 -1.05
N PHE A 127 3.29 -18.15 -1.59
CA PHE A 127 4.33 -18.76 -0.75
C PHE A 127 5.05 -17.69 0.06
N VAL A 128 5.00 -17.82 1.38
CA VAL A 128 5.72 -16.99 2.35
C VAL A 128 6.80 -17.83 3.03
N PHE A 129 7.88 -17.19 3.46
CA PHE A 129 8.97 -17.87 4.17
C PHE A 129 8.82 -17.65 5.67
N GLU A 130 8.39 -18.68 6.40
CA GLU A 130 8.18 -18.65 7.84
C GLU A 130 8.80 -19.88 8.49
N ASN A 131 9.39 -19.73 9.68
CA ASN A 131 9.98 -20.84 10.44
C ASN A 131 10.94 -21.71 9.60
N ASN A 132 11.79 -21.07 8.78
CA ASN A 132 12.74 -21.72 7.87
C ASN A 132 12.09 -22.59 6.76
N GLN A 133 10.80 -22.41 6.46
CA GLN A 133 10.08 -23.15 5.41
C GLN A 133 9.25 -22.21 4.54
N TYR A 134 9.06 -22.61 3.28
CA TYR A 134 8.06 -21.97 2.42
C TYR A 134 6.69 -22.58 2.69
N VAL A 135 5.73 -21.74 3.09
CA VAL A 135 4.35 -22.13 3.38
C VAL A 135 3.42 -21.32 2.48
N PHE A 136 2.39 -21.95 1.93
CA PHE A 136 1.36 -21.22 1.20
C PHE A 136 0.40 -20.56 2.20
N GLY A 137 0.24 -19.25 2.14
CA GLY A 137 -0.53 -18.48 3.10
C GLY A 137 -0.77 -17.03 2.66
N PRO A 138 -1.32 -16.18 3.55
CA PRO A 138 -1.51 -14.77 3.25
C PRO A 138 -0.16 -14.08 3.01
N VAL A 139 -0.07 -13.28 1.95
CA VAL A 139 1.14 -12.51 1.62
C VAL A 139 1.29 -11.30 2.55
N PHE A 140 0.16 -10.77 3.05
CA PHE A 140 0.11 -9.62 3.94
C PHE A 140 -0.74 -9.91 5.16
N ASP A 141 -0.38 -9.32 6.30
CA ASP A 141 -1.34 -8.97 7.36
C ASP A 141 -1.90 -7.59 7.02
N PRO A 142 -3.18 -7.48 6.60
CA PRO A 142 -3.69 -6.21 6.07
C PRO A 142 -3.68 -5.07 7.09
N LEU A 143 -4.02 -5.36 8.35
CA LEU A 143 -4.09 -4.35 9.40
C LEU A 143 -2.68 -3.82 9.73
N PHE A 144 -1.69 -4.72 9.77
CA PHE A 144 -0.31 -4.35 10.02
C PHE A 144 0.34 -3.58 8.85
N VAL A 145 0.05 -3.98 7.60
CA VAL A 145 0.69 -3.41 6.41
C VAL A 145 0.01 -2.13 5.93
N PHE A 146 -1.31 -2.11 5.85
CA PHE A 146 -2.09 -1.00 5.28
C PHE A 146 -2.80 -0.19 6.37
N GLY A 147 -3.27 -0.86 7.42
CA GLY A 147 -4.17 -0.27 8.40
C GLY A 147 -5.58 -0.07 7.87
N LEU A 148 -6.36 0.75 8.58
CA LEU A 148 -7.75 1.01 8.21
C LEU A 148 -7.82 2.01 7.05
N PRO A 149 -8.90 1.96 6.22
CA PRO A 149 -9.14 3.00 5.25
C PRO A 149 -9.45 4.32 5.96
N VAL A 150 -8.89 5.43 5.47
CA VAL A 150 -9.09 6.78 6.04
C VAL A 150 -9.74 7.75 5.04
N THR A 151 -10.04 7.27 3.83
CA THR A 151 -10.81 7.97 2.82
C THR A 151 -11.71 6.98 2.08
N ASP A 152 -12.71 7.50 1.37
CA ASP A 152 -13.31 6.75 0.26
C ASP A 152 -12.28 6.45 -0.84
N ALA A 153 -12.64 5.57 -1.77
CA ALA A 153 -11.89 5.39 -3.01
C ALA A 153 -12.31 6.44 -4.06
N TYR A 154 -11.34 6.94 -4.84
CA TYR A 154 -11.52 7.97 -5.86
C TYR A 154 -10.71 7.65 -7.12
N TRP A 155 -11.24 7.99 -8.28
CA TRP A 155 -10.47 8.13 -9.50
C TRP A 155 -9.75 9.47 -9.54
N VAL A 156 -8.61 9.51 -10.22
CA VAL A 156 -7.85 10.72 -10.51
C VAL A 156 -7.09 10.55 -11.81
N ASN A 157 -6.93 11.62 -12.59
CA ASN A 157 -5.98 11.62 -13.70
C ASN A 157 -4.58 11.98 -13.18
N VAL A 158 -3.61 11.12 -13.48
CA VAL A 158 -2.20 11.30 -13.14
C VAL A 158 -1.34 11.10 -14.37
N GLU A 159 -0.12 11.63 -14.35
CA GLU A 159 0.87 11.31 -15.38
C GLU A 159 1.59 10.00 -15.01
N VAL A 160 1.71 9.08 -15.97
CA VAL A 160 2.53 7.88 -15.86
C VAL A 160 3.36 7.78 -17.14
N ALA A 161 4.68 7.80 -17.01
CA ALA A 161 5.59 7.89 -18.14
C ALA A 161 5.28 9.07 -19.08
N GLY A 162 4.79 10.19 -18.53
CA GLY A 162 4.38 11.39 -19.26
C GLY A 162 3.03 11.31 -19.98
N GLU A 163 2.25 10.23 -19.80
CA GLU A 163 0.89 10.11 -20.34
C GLU A 163 -0.17 10.27 -19.24
N ALA A 164 -1.21 11.07 -19.50
CA ALA A 164 -2.31 11.24 -18.57
C ALA A 164 -3.21 9.99 -18.55
N VAL A 165 -3.24 9.31 -17.41
CA VAL A 165 -4.00 8.07 -17.21
C VAL A 165 -4.92 8.17 -15.98
N PRO A 166 -6.16 7.67 -16.06
CA PRO A 166 -7.03 7.55 -14.91
C PRO A 166 -6.57 6.40 -14.01
N VAL A 167 -6.38 6.69 -12.73
CA VAL A 167 -5.99 5.74 -11.69
C VAL A 167 -7.00 5.81 -10.55
N LEU A 168 -7.49 4.66 -10.12
CA LEU A 168 -8.28 4.54 -8.89
C LEU A 168 -7.31 4.50 -7.72
N PHE A 169 -7.58 5.23 -6.64
CA PHE A 169 -6.76 5.18 -5.44
C PHE A 169 -7.59 5.22 -4.18
N GLN A 170 -6.99 4.75 -3.09
CA GLN A 170 -7.53 4.90 -1.74
C GLN A 170 -6.40 5.05 -0.73
N ILE A 171 -6.66 5.86 0.29
CA ILE A 171 -5.70 6.12 1.36
C ILE A 171 -6.08 5.29 2.58
N PHE A 172 -5.10 4.55 3.08
CA PHE A 172 -5.15 3.82 4.33
C PHE A 172 -4.18 4.47 5.31
N GLU A 173 -4.29 4.12 6.59
CA GLU A 173 -3.43 4.65 7.65
C GLU A 173 -1.93 4.60 7.30
N ARG A 174 -1.47 3.55 6.60
CA ARG A 174 -0.05 3.25 6.41
C ARG A 174 0.39 3.28 4.95
N ARG A 175 -0.55 3.24 4.00
CA ARG A 175 -0.27 3.12 2.56
C ARG A 175 -1.31 3.86 1.73
N VAL A 176 -0.88 4.36 0.59
CA VAL A 176 -1.76 4.72 -0.52
C VAL A 176 -1.72 3.55 -1.50
N LEU A 177 -2.89 3.02 -1.84
CA LEU A 177 -3.01 1.99 -2.88
C LEU A 177 -3.58 2.62 -4.15
N THR A 178 -3.04 2.20 -5.29
CA THR A 178 -3.45 2.64 -6.62
C THR A 178 -3.85 1.44 -7.45
N TYR A 179 -4.83 1.62 -8.34
CA TYR A 179 -5.30 0.61 -9.29
C TYR A 179 -5.37 1.23 -10.69
N ASN A 180 -4.59 0.66 -11.61
CA ASN A 180 -4.61 1.01 -13.04
C ASN A 180 -5.12 -0.19 -13.86
N PRO A 181 -6.35 -0.14 -14.41
CA PRO A 181 -6.90 -1.22 -15.24
C PRO A 181 -6.08 -1.52 -16.50
N ALA A 182 -5.31 -0.54 -17.00
CA ALA A 182 -4.51 -0.68 -18.21
C ALA A 182 -3.21 -1.47 -18.00
N ASN A 183 -2.76 -1.62 -16.75
CA ASN A 183 -1.60 -2.45 -16.43
C ASN A 183 -1.90 -3.94 -16.63
N ASP A 184 -0.84 -4.71 -16.83
CA ASP A 184 -0.89 -6.17 -16.78
C ASP A 184 -1.52 -6.66 -15.48
N ALA A 185 -2.27 -7.76 -15.53
CA ALA A 185 -3.12 -8.21 -14.42
C ALA A 185 -2.38 -8.34 -13.07
N SER A 186 -1.11 -8.76 -13.09
CA SER A 186 -0.26 -8.90 -11.89
C SER A 186 0.26 -7.58 -11.31
N PHE A 187 0.16 -6.48 -12.05
CA PHE A 187 0.69 -5.16 -11.70
C PHE A 187 -0.38 -4.06 -11.71
N ARG A 188 -1.66 -4.44 -11.67
CA ARG A 188 -2.74 -3.46 -11.66
C ARG A 188 -2.84 -2.70 -10.34
N VAL A 189 -2.50 -3.34 -9.24
CA VAL A 189 -2.48 -2.69 -7.92
C VAL A 189 -1.03 -2.43 -7.51
N GLU A 190 -0.75 -1.20 -7.13
CA GLU A 190 0.55 -0.78 -6.64
C GLU A 190 0.45 -0.13 -5.26
N MET A 191 1.55 -0.22 -4.52
CA MET A 191 1.74 0.49 -3.26
C MET A 191 2.63 1.69 -3.55
N GLY A 192 2.16 2.91 -3.24
CA GLY A 192 3.00 4.09 -3.38
C GLY A 192 4.30 3.97 -2.57
N ASN A 193 5.37 4.63 -3.01
CA ASN A 193 6.67 4.62 -2.33
C ASN A 193 6.68 5.55 -1.09
N VAL A 194 5.72 5.34 -0.19
CA VAL A 194 5.41 6.20 0.94
C VAL A 194 6.63 6.39 1.87
N GLY A 195 7.46 5.36 2.03
CA GLY A 195 8.66 5.44 2.87
C GLY A 195 9.70 6.43 2.34
N GLN A 196 9.97 6.41 1.03
CA GLN A 196 10.88 7.36 0.39
C GLN A 196 10.32 8.79 0.45
N HIS A 197 9.04 8.96 0.12
CA HIS A 197 8.37 10.26 0.15
C HIS A 197 8.40 10.87 1.56
N TYR A 198 8.10 10.05 2.56
CA TYR A 198 8.13 10.48 3.95
C TYR A 198 9.54 10.87 4.41
N TYR A 199 10.55 10.12 4.01
CA TYR A 199 11.95 10.49 4.30
C TYR A 199 12.28 11.85 3.68
N GLN A 200 11.95 12.05 2.40
CA GLN A 200 12.18 13.33 1.70
C GLN A 200 11.44 14.49 2.39
N TRP A 201 10.18 14.29 2.79
CA TRP A 201 9.41 15.30 3.51
C TRP A 201 9.99 15.63 4.89
N ARG A 202 10.47 14.62 5.62
CA ARG A 202 10.98 14.78 6.99
C ARG A 202 12.40 15.35 7.05
N TYR A 203 13.26 15.00 6.09
CA TYR A 203 14.69 15.32 6.14
C TYR A 203 15.22 16.12 4.94
N GLY A 204 14.37 16.41 3.94
CA GLY A 204 14.76 17.03 2.68
C GLY A 204 15.44 16.05 1.72
N ASP A 205 16.06 16.57 0.65
CA ASP A 205 16.73 15.77 -0.39
C ASP A 205 18.06 15.15 0.04
N GLN A 206 18.39 15.18 1.33
CA GLN A 206 19.53 14.46 1.91
C GLN A 206 19.21 12.96 2.01
N GLN A 207 18.91 12.29 0.89
CA GLN A 207 18.79 10.84 0.88
C GLN A 207 20.10 10.24 1.46
N PRO A 208 20.05 9.33 2.44
CA PRO A 208 21.24 8.59 2.81
C PRO A 208 21.57 7.77 1.57
N THR A 209 22.69 8.06 0.94
CA THR A 209 23.20 7.19 -0.13
C THR A 209 23.26 5.79 0.47
N PRO A 210 22.61 4.77 -0.11
CA PRO A 210 22.79 3.40 0.35
C PRO A 210 24.28 3.14 0.26
N THR A 211 24.95 3.07 1.41
CA THR A 211 26.31 2.57 1.44
C THR A 211 26.16 1.09 1.16
N ALA A 212 26.43 0.68 -0.08
CA ALA A 212 26.61 -0.72 -0.39
C ALA A 212 27.79 -1.20 0.44
N THR A 213 27.51 -1.78 1.61
CA THR A 213 28.52 -2.52 2.38
C THR A 213 28.80 -3.80 1.60
N VAL A 214 29.66 -3.72 0.60
CA VAL A 214 30.21 -4.92 -0.03
C VAL A 214 31.31 -5.43 0.90
N GLN A 215 31.08 -6.57 1.54
CA GLN A 215 32.08 -7.62 1.49
C GLN A 215 31.39 -8.99 1.55
N ALA A 216 31.21 -9.58 0.37
CA ALA A 216 31.12 -11.02 0.27
C ALA A 216 32.43 -11.59 0.84
N ASP A 217 32.33 -12.34 1.94
CA ASP A 217 33.43 -13.17 2.41
C ASP A 217 33.55 -14.35 1.44
N THR A 218 34.34 -14.17 0.39
CA THR A 218 34.83 -15.27 -0.44
C THR A 218 35.95 -16.00 0.28
N THR A 219 35.60 -16.72 1.34
CA THR A 219 36.46 -17.76 1.92
C THR A 219 35.67 -19.03 2.13
N ALA A 220 35.34 -19.71 1.03
CA ALA A 220 35.00 -21.13 1.04
C ALA A 220 35.62 -21.79 -0.19
N THR A 221 36.88 -22.17 -0.08
CA THR A 221 37.50 -23.15 -0.97
C THR A 221 36.85 -24.50 -0.68
N ALA A 222 35.74 -24.80 -1.35
CA ALA A 222 35.22 -26.16 -1.44
C ALA A 222 35.61 -26.72 -2.81
N THR A 223 36.71 -27.46 -2.85
CA THR A 223 37.00 -28.39 -3.95
C THR A 223 35.92 -29.49 -3.90
N VAL A 224 35.01 -29.47 -4.86
CA VAL A 224 34.12 -30.61 -5.13
C VAL A 224 34.23 -30.97 -6.61
N GLU A 225 34.81 -32.15 -6.82
CA GLU A 225 34.93 -32.87 -8.08
C GLU A 225 33.53 -33.23 -8.62
N PRO A 226 33.26 -33.16 -9.94
CA PRO A 226 31.93 -33.40 -10.47
C PRO A 226 31.71 -34.91 -10.68
N THR A 227 30.87 -35.53 -9.84
CA THR A 227 30.26 -36.82 -10.17
C THR A 227 28.85 -36.58 -10.70
N ALA A 228 28.68 -36.86 -11.99
CA ALA A 228 27.40 -36.82 -12.70
C ALA A 228 26.44 -37.88 -12.14
N GLY A 229 25.22 -37.46 -11.80
CA GLY A 229 24.12 -38.33 -11.39
C GLY A 229 22.80 -37.74 -11.83
N THR A 230 22.30 -38.22 -12.97
CA THR A 230 21.00 -37.92 -13.57
C THR A 230 19.86 -38.41 -12.66
N ALA A 231 18.92 -37.54 -12.30
CA ALA A 231 17.60 -37.97 -11.81
C ALA A 231 16.51 -36.98 -12.25
N GLU A 232 15.56 -37.52 -12.99
CA GLU A 232 14.34 -36.96 -13.57
C GLU A 232 13.28 -36.68 -12.49
N PRO A 233 12.47 -35.59 -12.55
CA PRO A 233 11.42 -35.36 -11.57
C PRO A 233 10.12 -36.06 -12.00
N THR A 234 9.70 -37.07 -11.25
CA THR A 234 8.34 -37.62 -11.32
C THR A 234 7.38 -36.76 -10.48
N ALA A 235 6.40 -36.14 -11.13
CA ALA A 235 5.31 -35.42 -10.49
C ALA A 235 4.36 -36.39 -9.77
N THR A 236 3.93 -36.06 -8.54
CA THR A 236 2.78 -36.72 -7.91
C THR A 236 1.87 -35.66 -7.30
N THR A 237 0.69 -35.52 -7.87
CA THR A 237 -0.46 -34.76 -7.39
C THR A 237 -1.03 -35.42 -6.13
N THR A 238 -1.28 -34.67 -5.06
CA THR A 238 -2.14 -35.12 -3.97
C THR A 238 -2.96 -33.94 -3.45
N THR A 239 -4.26 -33.99 -3.76
CA THR A 239 -5.34 -33.18 -3.20
C THR A 239 -5.71 -33.68 -1.81
N ALA A 240 -5.85 -32.78 -0.83
CA ALA A 240 -6.65 -33.01 0.37
C ALA A 240 -7.15 -31.68 0.98
N PRO A 241 -8.32 -31.67 1.66
CA PRO A 241 -9.16 -30.48 1.87
C PRO A 241 -8.96 -29.74 3.20
N TYR A 242 -9.42 -28.49 3.24
CA TYR A 242 -9.47 -27.57 4.38
C TYR A 242 -10.28 -28.09 5.59
N PRO A 243 -9.87 -27.70 6.82
CA PRO A 243 -10.79 -27.48 7.93
C PRO A 243 -10.84 -26.00 8.37
N ASN A 244 -12.06 -25.51 8.55
CA ASN A 244 -12.43 -24.22 9.17
C ASN A 244 -12.27 -24.30 10.71
N PRO A 245 -12.04 -23.17 11.37
CA PRO A 245 -13.07 -22.67 12.29
C PRO A 245 -13.48 -21.22 12.02
#